data_AF-A0A5M6D1K8-F1
#
_entry.id   AF-A0A5M6D1K8-F1
#
_cell.length_a   1.000
_cell.length_b   1.000
_cell.length_c   1.000
_cell.angle_alpha   90.00
_cell.angle_beta   90.00
_cell.angle_gamma   90.00
#
_symmetry.space_group_name_H-M   'P 1'
#
loop_
_entity.id
_entity.type
_entity.pdbx_description
1 polymer ?
#
loop_
_entity_poly.entity_id
_entity_poly.type
_entity_poly.pdbx_seq_one_letter_code
_entity_poly.pdbx_strand_id
1 'polypeptide(L)'
;MFRPALLTLAFVFIMNAPLPAAEPLTLMGTLQPWLYPKATMDGAEMSDAETIDVQGNRTRPSVRCKTIMKTPDGAEKVLEFYREKLKSQPDGKPVADDKLANWTGGRSVTYHEGEDDRSVKVYVILVNQENATTSLVISRGEDEDQTHIQWTHYQRI
;
A
#
# COMPACT_ATOMS: atom_id res chain seq x y z
N MET A 1 48.19 19.84 -56.83
CA MET A 1 47.92 18.53 -56.20
C MET A 1 47.16 18.78 -54.89
N PHE A 2 45.83 18.64 -54.89
CA PHE A 2 44.99 18.80 -53.70
C PHE A 2 44.60 17.40 -53.17
N ARG A 3 44.88 17.14 -51.88
CA ARG A 3 44.48 15.93 -51.16
C ARG A 3 43.07 16.13 -50.57
N PRO A 4 42.12 15.19 -50.71
CA PRO A 4 40.88 15.23 -49.95
C PRO A 4 41.11 14.55 -48.59
N ALA A 5 40.74 15.22 -47.51
CA ALA A 5 40.67 14.62 -46.18
C ALA A 5 39.34 13.87 -46.05
N LEU A 6 39.41 12.54 -45.85
CA LEU A 6 38.25 11.72 -45.51
C LEU A 6 37.84 12.03 -44.06
N LEU A 7 36.61 12.53 -43.89
CA LEU A 7 36.00 12.74 -42.58
C LEU A 7 35.22 11.47 -42.20
N THR A 8 35.76 10.67 -41.27
CA THR A 8 35.11 9.44 -40.81
C THR A 8 34.12 9.78 -39.70
N LEU A 9 32.82 9.71 -40.02
CA LEU A 9 31.74 9.91 -39.05
C LEU A 9 31.51 8.59 -38.28
N ALA A 10 32.00 8.51 -37.05
CA ALA A 10 31.74 7.37 -36.17
C ALA A 10 30.34 7.50 -35.56
N PHE A 11 29.39 6.68 -36.02
CA PHE A 11 28.08 6.51 -35.41
C PHE A 11 28.24 5.74 -34.09
N VAL A 12 28.18 6.44 -32.96
CA VAL A 12 28.06 5.80 -31.65
C VAL A 12 26.63 5.31 -31.50
N PHE A 13 26.42 4.00 -31.66
CA PHE A 13 25.18 3.35 -31.25
C PHE A 13 25.10 3.38 -29.73
N ILE A 14 24.34 4.33 -29.19
CA ILE A 14 23.91 4.29 -27.79
C ILE A 14 22.92 3.12 -27.70
N MET A 15 23.38 1.97 -27.19
CA MET A 15 22.48 0.88 -26.81
C MET A 15 21.61 1.39 -25.66
N ASN A 16 20.38 1.81 -25.97
CA ASN A 16 19.33 2.00 -24.98
C ASN A 16 18.97 0.62 -24.44
N ALA A 17 19.62 0.19 -23.36
CA ALA A 17 19.14 -0.95 -22.60
C ALA A 17 17.71 -0.61 -22.13
N PRO A 18 16.70 -1.43 -22.45
CA PRO A 18 15.36 -1.20 -21.90
C PRO A 18 15.48 -1.24 -20.38
N LEU A 19 15.05 -0.16 -19.73
CA LEU A 19 14.86 -0.15 -18.27
C LEU A 19 14.00 -1.37 -17.91
N PRO A 20 14.33 -2.11 -16.84
CA PRO A 20 13.49 -3.20 -16.39
C PRO A 20 12.08 -2.67 -16.19
N ALA A 21 11.10 -3.28 -16.86
CA ALA A 21 9.70 -2.93 -16.68
C ALA A 21 9.37 -3.08 -15.19
N ALA A 22 8.84 -2.02 -14.59
CA ALA A 22 8.37 -2.08 -13.20
C ALA A 22 7.38 -3.25 -13.07
N GLU A 23 7.53 -4.05 -12.00
CA GLU A 23 6.64 -5.19 -11.77
C GLU A 23 5.17 -4.74 -11.80
N PRO A 24 4.29 -5.47 -12.48
CA PRO A 24 2.89 -5.09 -12.57
C PRO A 24 2.25 -5.10 -11.18
N LEU A 25 1.49 -4.04 -10.86
CA LEU A 25 0.67 -3.98 -9.66
C LEU A 25 -0.31 -5.16 -9.67
N THR A 26 -0.23 -6.05 -8.69
CA THR A 26 -1.18 -7.16 -8.52
C THR A 26 -1.84 -7.08 -7.16
N LEU A 27 -3.14 -7.39 -7.10
CA LEU A 27 -3.90 -7.39 -5.84
C LEU A 27 -3.20 -8.19 -4.73
N MET A 28 -2.74 -9.41 -5.03
CA MET A 28 -2.07 -10.26 -4.06
C MET A 28 -0.67 -9.77 -3.70
N GLY A 29 0.09 -9.25 -4.66
CA GLY A 29 1.39 -8.65 -4.38
C GLY A 29 1.28 -7.44 -3.47
N THR A 30 0.28 -6.58 -3.70
CA THR A 30 -0.01 -5.40 -2.90
C THR A 30 -0.55 -5.75 -1.52
N LEU A 31 -1.36 -6.82 -1.39
CA LEU A 31 -1.94 -7.26 -0.12
C LEU A 31 -0.95 -8.02 0.76
N GLN A 32 -0.02 -8.78 0.18
CA GLN A 32 0.86 -9.69 0.92
C GLN A 32 1.56 -9.07 2.15
N PRO A 33 2.09 -7.83 2.09
CA PRO A 33 2.72 -7.19 3.24
C PRO A 33 1.75 -6.85 4.37
N TRP A 34 0.44 -6.91 4.15
CA TRP A 34 -0.61 -6.50 5.07
C TRP A 34 -1.36 -7.66 5.71
N LEU A 35 -1.08 -8.90 5.28
CA LEU A 35 -1.78 -10.08 5.77
C LEU A 35 -1.63 -10.23 7.30
N TYR A 36 -2.76 -10.45 7.96
CA TYR A 36 -2.77 -10.84 9.37
C TYR A 36 -2.54 -12.37 9.49
N PRO A 37 -1.67 -12.83 10.40
CA PRO A 37 -1.37 -14.25 10.54
C PRO A 37 -2.62 -15.10 10.77
N LYS A 38 -2.76 -16.17 9.97
CA LYS A 38 -3.87 -17.14 10.06
C LYS A 38 -5.27 -16.54 9.83
N ALA A 39 -5.38 -15.29 9.36
CA ALA A 39 -6.67 -14.76 8.96
C ALA A 39 -7.17 -15.42 7.67
N THR A 40 -8.48 -15.60 7.57
CA THR A 40 -9.13 -16.01 6.32
C THR A 40 -9.48 -14.75 5.52
N MET A 41 -9.39 -14.84 4.19
CA MET A 41 -9.81 -13.75 3.31
C MET A 41 -11.24 -13.94 2.86
N ASP A 42 -12.00 -12.86 2.83
CA ASP A 42 -13.37 -12.80 2.34
C ASP A 42 -13.44 -11.78 1.20
N GLY A 43 -13.38 -12.31 -0.03
CA GLY A 43 -13.36 -11.53 -1.25
C GLY A 43 -12.06 -10.72 -1.43
N ALA A 44 -11.76 -10.37 -2.68
CA ALA A 44 -10.70 -9.41 -2.98
C ALA A 44 -11.04 -8.75 -4.31
N GLU A 45 -10.94 -7.42 -4.37
CA GLU A 45 -11.28 -6.64 -5.55
C GLU A 45 -10.16 -5.66 -5.88
N MET A 46 -9.90 -5.50 -7.16
CA MET A 46 -9.04 -4.46 -7.73
C MET A 46 -9.88 -3.70 -8.76
N SER A 47 -10.07 -2.41 -8.54
CA SER A 47 -10.84 -1.54 -9.43
C SER A 47 -10.05 -0.29 -9.78
N ASP A 48 -10.44 0.31 -10.89
CA ASP A 48 -10.03 1.67 -11.22
C ASP A 48 -10.54 2.64 -10.14
N ALA A 49 -9.66 3.51 -9.64
CA ALA A 49 -10.02 4.40 -8.56
C ALA A 49 -10.51 5.75 -9.09
N GLU A 50 -11.70 6.11 -8.64
CA GLU A 50 -12.33 7.38 -8.96
C GLU A 50 -11.75 8.48 -8.05
N THR A 51 -10.83 9.27 -8.59
CA THR A 51 -10.42 10.54 -7.97
C THR A 51 -10.91 11.70 -8.78
N ILE A 52 -11.66 12.58 -8.13
CA ILE A 52 -12.33 13.72 -8.75
C ILE A 52 -11.87 15.04 -8.14
N ASP A 53 -11.85 16.10 -8.93
CA ASP A 53 -11.65 17.47 -8.45
C ASP A 53 -12.96 18.04 -7.92
N VAL A 54 -12.91 19.29 -7.46
CA VAL A 54 -14.09 20.02 -6.97
C VAL A 54 -15.12 20.30 -8.08
N GLN A 55 -14.75 20.10 -9.35
CA GLN A 55 -15.62 20.18 -10.53
C GLN A 55 -16.15 18.80 -10.97
N GLY A 56 -15.78 17.71 -10.27
CA GLY A 56 -16.19 16.34 -10.61
C GLY A 56 -15.37 15.71 -11.73
N ASN A 57 -14.33 16.36 -12.24
CA ASN A 57 -13.48 15.79 -13.29
C ASN A 57 -12.44 14.85 -12.69
N ARG A 58 -12.10 13.82 -13.45
CA ARG A 58 -11.06 12.89 -13.07
C ARG A 58 -9.71 13.60 -12.93
N THR A 59 -9.08 13.48 -11.77
CA THR A 59 -7.82 14.18 -11.47
C THR A 59 -6.59 13.36 -11.79
N ARG A 60 -6.52 12.11 -11.30
CA ARG A 60 -5.33 11.27 -11.44
C ARG A 60 -5.66 9.79 -11.69
N PRO A 61 -5.03 9.16 -12.68
CA PRO A 61 -5.05 7.71 -12.84
C PRO A 61 -4.62 7.01 -11.55
N SER A 62 -5.37 6.00 -11.13
CA SER A 62 -5.14 5.32 -9.87
C SER A 62 -5.91 4.00 -9.79
N VAL A 63 -5.43 3.12 -8.91
CA VAL A 63 -6.02 1.81 -8.67
C VAL A 63 -6.40 1.70 -7.21
N ARG A 64 -7.55 1.08 -6.93
CA ARG A 64 -8.01 0.74 -5.60
C ARG A 64 -8.07 -0.77 -5.46
N CYS A 65 -7.38 -1.28 -4.46
CA CYS A 65 -7.43 -2.67 -4.02
C CYS A 65 -8.18 -2.74 -2.68
N LYS A 66 -9.05 -3.74 -2.48
CA LYS A 66 -9.70 -3.97 -1.18
C LYS A 66 -9.93 -5.45 -0.91
N THR A 67 -9.96 -5.82 0.36
CA THR A 67 -10.31 -7.16 0.86
C THR A 67 -10.78 -7.05 2.31
N ILE A 68 -11.46 -8.09 2.79
CA ILE A 68 -11.76 -8.26 4.21
C ILE A 68 -11.01 -9.50 4.69
N MET A 69 -10.25 -9.36 5.77
CA MET A 69 -9.66 -10.49 6.47
C MET A 69 -10.44 -10.75 7.76
N LYS A 70 -10.64 -12.01 8.13
CA LYS A 70 -11.32 -12.41 9.37
C LYS A 70 -10.42 -13.26 10.24
N THR A 71 -10.46 -13.02 11.55
CA THR A 71 -9.66 -13.76 12.53
C THR A 71 -10.43 -13.93 13.84
N PRO A 72 -10.30 -15.06 14.55
CA PRO A 72 -10.91 -15.23 15.88
C PRO A 72 -10.22 -14.39 16.96
N ASP A 73 -9.03 -13.87 16.69
CA ASP A 73 -8.29 -13.00 17.61
C ASP A 73 -9.10 -11.73 17.95
N GLY A 74 -8.95 -11.22 19.18
CA GLY A 74 -9.57 -9.97 19.61
C GLY A 74 -9.06 -8.74 18.84
N ALA A 75 -9.89 -7.71 18.72
CA ALA A 75 -9.57 -6.50 17.95
C ALA A 75 -8.33 -5.77 18.48
N GLU A 76 -8.12 -5.76 19.81
CA GLU A 76 -6.93 -5.18 20.45
C GLU A 76 -5.65 -5.88 20.02
N LYS A 77 -5.67 -7.22 20.00
CA LYS A 77 -4.52 -8.03 19.58
C LYS A 77 -4.15 -7.76 18.12
N VAL A 78 -5.16 -7.59 17.27
CA VAL A 78 -4.96 -7.22 15.86
C VAL A 78 -4.36 -5.81 15.75
N LEU A 79 -4.87 -4.85 16.52
CA LEU A 79 -4.33 -3.49 16.56
C LEU A 79 -2.87 -3.48 17.02
N GLU A 80 -2.53 -4.17 18.10
CA GLU A 80 -1.17 -4.28 18.62
C GLU A 80 -0.21 -4.88 17.59
N PHE A 81 -0.64 -5.93 16.89
CA PHE A 81 0.14 -6.52 15.79
C PHE A 81 0.49 -5.47 14.72
N TYR A 82 -0.49 -4.69 14.24
CA TYR A 82 -0.21 -3.68 13.23
C TYR A 82 0.57 -2.49 13.77
N ARG A 83 0.37 -2.11 15.04
CA ARG A 83 1.20 -1.10 15.72
C ARG A 83 2.66 -1.53 15.69
N GLU A 84 2.96 -2.76 16.10
CA GLU A 84 4.32 -3.30 16.09
C GLU A 84 4.89 -3.36 14.67
N LYS A 85 4.11 -3.89 13.72
CA LYS A 85 4.52 -4.05 12.32
C LYS A 85 4.85 -2.71 11.65
N LEU A 86 4.13 -1.65 12.02
CA LEU A 86 4.26 -0.30 11.43
C LEU A 86 5.18 0.63 12.23
N LYS A 87 5.74 0.20 13.37
CA LYS A 87 6.76 0.98 14.10
C LYS A 87 7.91 1.33 13.15
N SER A 88 8.34 2.59 13.18
CA SER A 88 9.53 3.04 12.45
C SER A 88 10.80 2.74 13.25
N GLN A 89 11.83 2.24 12.57
CA GLN A 89 13.23 2.27 13.01
C GLN A 89 13.77 3.72 12.88
N PRO A 90 14.92 4.04 13.51
CA PRO A 90 15.52 5.37 13.47
C PRO A 90 15.84 5.90 12.06
N ASP A 91 15.93 5.02 11.06
CA ASP A 91 16.14 5.35 9.64
C ASP A 91 14.83 5.52 8.85
N GLY A 92 13.67 5.48 9.52
CA GLY A 92 12.34 5.63 8.92
C GLY A 92 11.73 4.33 8.38
N LYS A 93 12.46 3.21 8.36
CA LYS A 93 11.95 1.92 7.85
C LYS A 93 11.04 1.24 8.89
N PRO A 94 10.04 0.43 8.50
CA PRO A 94 9.28 -0.37 9.46
C PRO A 94 10.13 -1.46 10.09
N VAL A 95 9.88 -1.78 11.36
CA VAL A 95 10.66 -2.73 12.18
C VAL A 95 10.56 -4.17 11.68
N ALA A 96 9.45 -4.57 11.06
CA ALA A 96 9.06 -5.98 10.97
C ALA A 96 8.96 -6.59 9.57
N ASP A 97 9.25 -5.87 8.48
CA ASP A 97 9.07 -6.43 7.13
C ASP A 97 9.96 -5.76 6.07
N ASP A 98 10.86 -6.53 5.46
CA ASP A 98 11.71 -6.10 4.34
C ASP A 98 10.89 -5.61 3.14
N LYS A 99 9.67 -6.11 2.96
CA LYS A 99 8.76 -5.67 1.88
C LYS A 99 8.13 -4.30 2.16
N LEU A 100 7.99 -3.94 3.43
CA LEU A 100 7.57 -2.60 3.86
C LEU A 100 8.80 -1.67 4.05
N ALA A 101 10.02 -2.23 4.13
CA ALA A 101 11.27 -1.50 4.32
C ALA A 101 11.75 -0.68 3.12
N ASN A 102 11.19 -0.92 1.94
CA ASN A 102 11.42 -0.11 0.75
C ASN A 102 10.57 1.18 0.71
N TRP A 103 9.83 1.47 1.79
CA TRP A 103 9.09 2.72 1.93
C TRP A 103 10.03 3.87 2.32
N THR A 104 10.80 4.36 1.35
CA THR A 104 11.87 5.36 1.52
C THR A 104 11.42 6.82 1.41
N GLY A 105 10.10 7.07 1.33
CA GLY A 105 9.50 8.40 1.31
C GLY A 105 8.72 8.70 2.60
N GLY A 106 8.44 9.98 2.86
CA GLY A 106 7.70 10.47 4.04
C GLY A 106 6.44 9.64 4.33
N ARG A 107 6.55 8.73 5.29
CA ARG A 107 5.48 7.85 5.74
C ARG A 107 4.86 8.46 6.99
N SER A 108 3.54 8.67 6.97
CA SER A 108 2.78 8.98 8.17
C SER A 108 1.84 7.83 8.51
N VAL A 109 1.76 7.49 9.79
CA VAL A 109 0.85 6.47 10.31
C VAL A 109 0.00 7.13 11.38
N THR A 110 -1.32 7.05 11.22
CA THR A 110 -2.29 7.56 12.20
C THR A 110 -3.13 6.41 12.72
N TYR A 111 -3.42 6.43 14.02
CA TYR A 111 -4.26 5.46 14.70
C TYR A 111 -5.46 6.21 15.29
N HIS A 112 -6.66 5.74 15.01
CA HIS A 112 -7.89 6.21 15.62
C HIS A 112 -8.52 5.07 16.39
N GLU A 113 -8.82 5.30 17.65
CA GLU A 113 -9.50 4.38 18.53
C GLU A 113 -10.84 5.01 18.89
N GLY A 114 -11.95 4.28 18.73
CA GLY A 114 -13.24 4.75 19.21
C GLY A 114 -13.26 4.75 20.75
N GLU A 115 -13.73 5.83 21.37
CA GLU A 115 -13.92 5.89 22.83
C GLU A 115 -15.11 5.03 23.31
N ASP A 116 -14.93 4.44 24.49
CA ASP A 116 -15.79 3.50 25.22
C ASP A 116 -17.23 4.03 25.45
N ASP A 117 -18.19 3.50 24.69
CA ASP A 117 -19.60 3.20 25.07
C ASP A 117 -20.36 2.61 23.86
N ARG A 118 -19.70 1.79 23.04
CA ARG A 118 -20.32 1.19 21.85
C ARG A 118 -20.18 -0.32 21.92
N SER A 119 -21.25 -1.04 21.58
CA SER A 119 -21.27 -2.51 21.43
C SER A 119 -20.36 -3.02 20.30
N VAL A 120 -19.56 -2.15 19.66
CA VAL A 120 -18.62 -2.47 18.59
C VAL A 120 -17.34 -1.70 18.82
N LYS A 121 -16.24 -2.44 18.90
CA LYS A 121 -14.89 -1.90 18.93
C LYS A 121 -14.43 -1.63 17.50
N VAL A 122 -13.94 -0.43 17.23
CA VAL A 122 -13.45 -0.03 15.91
C VAL A 122 -12.12 0.71 16.06
N TYR A 123 -11.12 0.22 15.33
CA TYR A 123 -9.81 0.85 15.20
C TYR A 123 -9.53 1.16 13.73
N VAL A 124 -9.05 2.36 13.45
CA VAL A 124 -8.67 2.76 12.08
C VAL A 124 -7.19 3.08 12.05
N ILE A 125 -6.45 2.43 11.15
CA ILE A 125 -5.05 2.71 10.88
C ILE A 125 -4.96 3.27 9.47
N LEU A 126 -4.40 4.46 9.33
CA LEU A 126 -4.12 5.10 8.06
C LEU A 126 -2.61 5.18 7.85
N VAL A 127 -2.14 4.63 6.74
CA VAL A 127 -0.75 4.70 6.31
C VAL A 127 -0.69 5.47 5.00
N ASN A 128 -0.07 6.65 5.03
CA ASN A 128 0.11 7.49 3.86
C ASN A 128 1.55 7.45 3.38
N GLN A 129 1.69 7.47 2.06
CA GLN A 129 2.94 7.57 1.33
C GLN A 129 2.76 8.60 0.21
N GLU A 130 3.85 8.94 -0.46
CA GLU A 130 3.85 9.95 -1.52
C GLU A 130 2.82 9.65 -2.64
N ASN A 131 2.66 8.38 -3.02
CA ASN A 131 1.79 7.96 -4.12
C ASN A 131 0.76 6.90 -3.72
N ALA A 132 0.62 6.61 -2.42
CA ALA A 132 -0.25 5.55 -1.94
C ALA A 132 -0.86 5.86 -0.58
N THR A 133 -2.08 5.37 -0.37
CA THR A 133 -2.73 5.39 0.94
C THR A 133 -3.28 4.00 1.23
N THR A 134 -3.01 3.49 2.43
CA THR A 134 -3.62 2.25 2.93
C THR A 134 -4.43 2.53 4.17
N SER A 135 -5.64 2.00 4.23
CA SER A 135 -6.48 1.99 5.42
C SER A 135 -6.72 0.56 5.91
N LEU A 136 -6.55 0.36 7.20
CA LEU A 136 -7.04 -0.83 7.91
C LEU A 136 -8.16 -0.37 8.85
N VAL A 137 -9.35 -0.93 8.68
CA VAL A 137 -10.44 -0.79 9.65
C VAL A 137 -10.61 -2.13 10.35
N ILE A 138 -10.28 -2.16 11.62
CA ILE A 138 -10.34 -3.34 12.49
C ILE A 138 -11.60 -3.18 13.32
N SER A 139 -12.55 -4.11 13.19
CA SER A 139 -13.81 -4.04 13.92
C SER A 139 -14.21 -5.38 14.49
N ARG A 140 -14.82 -5.37 15.68
CA ARG A 140 -15.47 -6.53 16.28
C ARG A 140 -16.64 -6.09 17.15
N GLY A 141 -17.82 -6.65 16.91
CA GLY A 141 -18.98 -6.54 17.77
C GLY A 141 -18.83 -7.35 19.06
N GLU A 142 -19.54 -6.97 20.12
CA GLU A 142 -19.53 -7.65 21.41
C GLU A 142 -19.95 -9.14 21.31
N ASP A 143 -20.96 -9.42 20.48
CA ASP A 143 -21.48 -10.76 20.23
C ASP A 143 -20.80 -11.48 19.04
N GLU A 144 -19.81 -10.87 18.40
CA GLU A 144 -19.11 -11.45 17.25
C GLU A 144 -17.93 -12.34 17.69
N ASP A 145 -17.80 -13.51 17.07
CA ASP A 145 -16.71 -14.46 17.31
C ASP A 145 -15.43 -14.12 16.52
N GLN A 146 -15.54 -13.25 15.52
CA GLN A 146 -14.47 -12.86 14.62
C GLN A 146 -14.24 -11.35 14.61
N THR A 147 -12.97 -10.95 14.58
CA THR A 147 -12.55 -9.61 14.18
C THR A 147 -12.48 -9.54 12.67
N HIS A 148 -13.06 -8.47 12.12
CA HIS A 148 -12.99 -8.10 10.72
C HIS A 148 -11.90 -7.05 10.51
N ILE A 149 -11.04 -7.27 9.51
CA ILE A 149 -9.98 -6.35 9.12
C ILE A 149 -10.27 -5.96 7.66
N GLN A 150 -10.91 -4.82 7.48
CA GLN A 150 -11.13 -4.27 6.15
C GLN A 150 -9.86 -3.56 5.71
N TRP A 151 -9.22 -4.08 4.67
CA TRP A 151 -8.06 -3.47 4.06
C TRP A 151 -8.48 -2.79 2.76
N THR A 152 -8.09 -1.53 2.60
CA THR A 152 -8.18 -0.81 1.34
C THR A 152 -6.85 -0.14 1.05
N HIS A 153 -6.40 -0.26 -0.18
CA HIS A 153 -5.17 0.35 -0.65
C HIS A 153 -5.46 1.12 -1.94
N TYR A 154 -5.05 2.37 -1.96
CA TYR A 154 -5.11 3.25 -3.11
C TYR A 154 -3.69 3.53 -3.57
N GLN A 155 -3.43 3.36 -4.87
CA GLN A 155 -2.14 3.60 -5.50
C GLN A 155 -2.32 4.46 -6.73
N ARG A 156 -1.54 5.54 -6.84
CA ARG A 156 -1.42 6.32 -8.07
C ARG A 156 -0.58 5.56 -9.10
N ILE A 157 -1.01 5.58 -10.36
CA ILE A 157 -0.28 5.04 -11.53
C ILE A 157 0.20 6.16 -12.46
#